data_AF-A5L451-F1
#
_entry.id   AF-A5L451-F1
#
_cell.length_a   1.000
_cell.length_b   1.000
_cell.length_c   1.000
_cell.angle_alpha   90.00
_cell.angle_beta   90.00
_cell.angle_gamma   90.00
#
_symmetry.space_group_name_H-M   'P 1'
#
loop_
_entity.id
_entity.type
_entity.pdbx_description
1 polymer ?
#
loop_
_entity_poly.entity_id
_entity_poly.type
_entity_poly.pdbx_seq_one_letter_code
_entity_poly.pdbx_strand_id
1 'polypeptide(L)'
;MNTATLNAPIGNASATLNTDEKASHSPVGATGYNYGYLDEQTKRMIRRALLKAVSIPGYQVPFGGREMPMPYGWGTGGVQITAAIIGQPDTLKVIDQGADDTTNAVSIREFFKFIASANTTEKTTEASIIQTRHRIPEVDLQEDQILVYQVPIPEPLRFIEPRETETRKMHALQEYGIMHVKLYEDIARFGHISTAYAYPVRVNDRYIMGPSPIPKFDNPKMDNMAALQLFGAGREKRIYAVPPYTKVQSLDFEDHPFEIQKWDEPCAICGSTDTFLDEVVMDDQGSHMFVCSDTDYCRDQQENNV
;
A
#
# COMPACT_ATOMS: atom_id res chain seq x y z
N MET A 1 62.63 -46.58 -10.56
CA MET A 1 62.81 -46.93 -9.14
C MET A 1 62.42 -45.70 -8.34
N ASN A 2 61.35 -45.58 -7.57
CA ASN A 2 60.23 -46.42 -7.12
C ASN A 2 59.05 -45.43 -6.93
N THR A 3 57.88 -45.58 -7.55
CA THR A 3 56.72 -46.37 -7.07
C THR A 3 56.54 -46.40 -5.55
N ALA A 4 55.56 -45.62 -5.06
CA ALA A 4 54.81 -45.96 -3.86
C ALA A 4 53.32 -45.72 -4.15
N THR A 5 52.71 -46.75 -4.73
CA THR A 5 51.27 -46.99 -4.74
C THR A 5 50.84 -47.48 -3.35
N LEU A 6 49.79 -46.90 -2.79
CA LEU A 6 49.00 -47.51 -1.74
C LEU A 6 47.52 -47.43 -2.14
N ASN A 7 47.00 -48.59 -2.51
CA ASN A 7 45.59 -48.88 -2.77
C ASN A 7 44.79 -48.83 -1.47
N ALA A 8 43.56 -48.31 -1.54
CA ALA A 8 42.45 -48.72 -0.68
C ALA A 8 41.11 -48.47 -1.42
N PRO A 9 40.06 -49.27 -1.12
CA PRO A 9 39.20 -49.86 -2.14
C PRO A 9 37.93 -49.07 -2.47
N ILE A 10 37.43 -49.29 -3.68
CA ILE A 10 36.11 -48.87 -4.15
C ILE A 10 35.06 -49.70 -3.40
N GLY A 11 34.49 -49.12 -2.34
CA GLY A 11 33.31 -49.64 -1.66
C GLY A 11 32.05 -49.14 -2.36
N ASN A 12 31.33 -50.06 -3.00
CA ASN A 12 29.93 -49.86 -3.42
C ASN A 12 29.08 -49.63 -2.17
N ALA A 13 28.76 -48.37 -1.87
CA ALA A 13 27.69 -48.02 -0.95
C ALA A 13 26.50 -47.54 -1.78
N SER A 14 25.59 -48.46 -2.10
CA SER A 14 24.24 -48.13 -2.53
C SER A 14 23.52 -47.42 -1.40
N ALA A 15 23.67 -46.10 -1.31
CA ALA A 15 22.83 -45.26 -0.49
C ALA A 15 21.50 -45.09 -1.23
N THR A 16 20.51 -45.88 -0.83
CA THR A 16 19.10 -45.65 -1.14
C THR A 16 18.74 -44.23 -0.69
N LEU A 17 18.57 -43.33 -1.66
CA LEU A 17 17.96 -42.03 -1.43
C LEU A 17 16.53 -42.28 -0.96
N ASN A 18 16.31 -42.04 0.33
CA ASN A 18 15.00 -42.06 0.96
C ASN A 18 14.18 -40.92 0.34
N THR A 19 13.36 -41.23 -0.66
CA THR A 19 12.43 -40.30 -1.33
C THR A 19 11.15 -40.11 -0.52
N ASP A 20 11.26 -39.94 0.79
CA ASP A 20 10.15 -39.54 1.67
C ASP A 20 10.33 -38.09 2.10
N GLU A 21 10.50 -37.21 1.12
CA GLU A 21 10.25 -35.79 1.33
C GLU A 21 8.73 -35.62 1.35
N LYS A 22 8.14 -35.75 2.55
CA LYS A 22 6.72 -35.42 2.78
C LYS A 22 6.49 -34.01 2.24
N ALA A 23 5.84 -33.92 1.08
CA ALA A 23 5.33 -32.69 0.54
C ALA A 23 4.54 -31.99 1.63
N SER A 24 5.07 -30.88 2.15
CA SER A 24 4.39 -30.01 3.09
C SER A 24 3.05 -29.68 2.47
N HIS A 25 1.96 -30.25 2.99
CA HIS A 25 0.63 -29.94 2.51
C HIS A 25 0.42 -28.46 2.76
N SER A 26 0.39 -27.67 1.68
CA SER A 26 -0.01 -26.27 1.75
C SER A 26 -1.36 -26.21 2.49
N PRO A 27 -1.58 -25.23 3.37
CA PRO A 27 -2.87 -25.09 4.02
C PRO A 27 -3.93 -24.91 2.95
N VAL A 28 -4.71 -25.97 2.72
CA VAL A 28 -5.85 -25.96 1.81
C VAL A 28 -6.87 -25.02 2.43
N GLY A 29 -7.19 -23.92 1.74
CA GLY A 29 -8.26 -23.03 2.16
C GLY A 29 -9.58 -23.80 2.18
N ALA A 30 -10.54 -23.36 2.99
CA ALA A 30 -11.83 -24.03 3.20
C ALA A 30 -12.67 -24.27 1.92
N THR A 31 -12.22 -23.76 0.77
CA THR A 31 -12.94 -23.63 -0.49
C THR A 31 -12.28 -24.35 -1.68
N GLY A 32 -11.23 -25.13 -1.45
CA GLY A 32 -10.48 -25.84 -2.51
C GLY A 32 -9.43 -24.99 -3.24
N TYR A 33 -9.33 -23.70 -2.92
CA TYR A 33 -8.22 -22.82 -3.30
C TYR A 33 -7.10 -22.86 -2.24
N ASN A 34 -5.89 -22.44 -2.61
CA ASN A 34 -4.84 -22.23 -1.62
C ASN A 34 -5.26 -21.12 -0.64
N TYR A 35 -4.85 -21.19 0.63
CA TYR A 35 -5.09 -20.11 1.59
C TYR A 35 -4.63 -18.76 1.01
N GLY A 36 -5.44 -17.70 1.06
CA GLY A 36 -5.02 -16.44 0.43
C GLY A 36 -5.15 -16.43 -1.11
N TYR A 37 -5.81 -17.42 -1.72
CA TYR A 37 -6.00 -17.64 -3.16
C TYR A 37 -4.72 -17.93 -3.96
N LEU A 38 -3.66 -17.16 -3.77
CA LEU A 38 -2.39 -17.26 -4.50
C LEU A 38 -1.65 -18.56 -4.18
N ASP A 39 -0.99 -19.15 -5.18
CA ASP A 39 -0.05 -20.26 -4.97
C ASP A 39 1.19 -19.81 -4.16
N GLU A 40 1.86 -20.77 -3.52
CA GLU A 40 3.03 -20.48 -2.67
C GLU A 40 4.22 -19.92 -3.45
N GLN A 41 4.36 -20.24 -4.75
CA GLN A 41 5.43 -19.68 -5.59
C GLN A 41 5.24 -18.17 -5.77
N THR A 42 4.00 -17.74 -6.01
CA THR A 42 3.59 -16.35 -6.21
C THR A 42 3.75 -15.58 -4.91
N LYS A 43 3.26 -16.12 -3.78
CA LYS A 43 3.50 -15.52 -2.45
C LYS A 43 4.99 -15.37 -2.15
N ARG A 44 5.79 -16.42 -2.40
CA ARG A 44 7.25 -16.38 -2.17
C ARG A 44 7.92 -15.31 -3.02
N MET A 45 7.47 -15.09 -4.26
CA MET A 45 7.98 -14.03 -5.12
C MET A 45 7.59 -12.64 -4.61
N ILE A 46 6.32 -12.43 -4.24
CA ILE A 46 5.84 -11.17 -3.66
C ILE A 46 6.59 -10.85 -2.37
N ARG A 47 6.74 -11.81 -1.46
CA ARG A 47 7.50 -11.66 -0.21
C ARG A 47 8.96 -11.22 -0.45
N ARG A 48 9.63 -11.77 -1.46
CA ARG A 48 10.98 -11.30 -1.84
C ARG A 48 10.97 -9.85 -2.35
N ALA A 49 9.98 -9.47 -3.15
CA ALA A 49 9.83 -8.10 -3.64
C ALA A 49 9.55 -7.13 -2.48
N LEU A 50 8.69 -7.51 -1.53
CA LEU A 50 8.40 -6.74 -0.31
C LEU A 50 9.65 -6.51 0.52
N LEU A 51 10.45 -7.55 0.79
CA LEU A 51 11.72 -7.39 1.52
C LEU A 51 12.69 -6.45 0.81
N LYS A 52 12.74 -6.47 -0.53
CA LYS A 52 13.53 -5.52 -1.32
C LYS A 52 12.96 -4.10 -1.23
N ALA A 53 11.65 -3.94 -1.28
CA ALA A 53 10.98 -2.65 -1.16
C ALA A 53 11.23 -2.01 0.21
N VAL A 54 11.13 -2.78 1.28
CA VAL A 54 11.45 -2.33 2.65
C VAL A 54 12.92 -1.92 2.77
N SER A 55 13.82 -2.68 2.13
CA SER A 55 15.26 -2.38 2.16
C SER A 55 15.66 -1.18 1.29
N ILE A 56 14.79 -0.71 0.40
CA ILE A 56 15.05 0.40 -0.52
C ILE A 56 13.82 1.34 -0.51
N PRO A 57 13.60 2.10 0.58
CA PRO A 57 12.38 2.86 0.80
C PRO A 57 12.05 3.80 -0.38
N GLY A 58 10.80 3.76 -0.84
CA GLY A 58 10.33 4.55 -1.99
C GLY A 58 10.73 4.05 -3.39
N TYR A 59 11.56 3.00 -3.50
CA TYR A 59 11.89 2.40 -4.80
C TYR A 59 10.81 1.44 -5.30
N GLN A 60 10.41 1.63 -6.56
CA GLN A 60 9.42 0.83 -7.26
C GLN A 60 10.01 -0.53 -7.72
N VAL A 61 9.93 -1.56 -6.86
CA VAL A 61 10.42 -2.91 -7.15
C VAL A 61 9.49 -3.60 -8.17
N PRO A 62 10.03 -4.07 -9.31
CA PRO A 62 9.24 -4.88 -10.25
C PRO A 62 8.88 -6.24 -9.65
N PHE A 63 7.64 -6.69 -9.87
CA PHE A 63 7.22 -8.03 -9.46
C PHE A 63 6.37 -8.72 -10.53
N GLY A 64 6.42 -10.05 -10.59
CA GLY A 64 5.65 -10.86 -11.54
C GLY A 64 4.19 -11.04 -11.12
N GLY A 65 3.46 -9.94 -10.95
CA GLY A 65 2.04 -9.97 -10.55
C GLY A 65 1.17 -10.80 -11.49
N ARG A 66 0.12 -11.41 -10.94
CA ARG A 66 -0.80 -12.31 -11.63
C ARG A 66 -2.17 -11.67 -11.78
N GLU A 67 -2.94 -12.18 -12.72
CA GLU A 67 -4.37 -11.90 -12.83
C GLU A 67 -5.08 -12.35 -11.55
N MET A 68 -6.03 -11.54 -11.09
CA MET A 68 -6.83 -11.77 -9.90
C MET A 68 -8.30 -11.87 -10.32
N PRO A 69 -9.21 -12.41 -9.50
CA PRO A 69 -10.65 -12.45 -9.79
C PRO A 69 -11.34 -11.07 -9.74
N MET A 70 -10.55 -10.00 -9.78
CA MET A 70 -10.96 -8.60 -9.85
C MET A 70 -10.30 -7.96 -11.08
N PRO A 71 -11.00 -7.09 -11.83
CA PRO A 71 -10.41 -6.44 -12.99
C PRO A 71 -9.18 -5.61 -12.61
N TYR A 72 -8.22 -5.48 -13.54
CA TYR A 72 -7.12 -4.55 -13.36
C TYR A 72 -7.66 -3.12 -13.13
N GLY A 73 -7.07 -2.41 -12.17
CA GLY A 73 -7.54 -1.09 -11.73
C GLY A 73 -8.39 -1.11 -10.46
N TRP A 74 -8.91 -2.27 -10.07
CA TRP A 74 -9.70 -2.48 -8.86
C TRP A 74 -8.85 -3.02 -7.70
N GLY A 75 -7.65 -2.44 -7.51
CA GLY A 75 -6.84 -2.77 -6.33
C GLY A 75 -6.04 -4.06 -6.37
N THR A 76 -5.90 -4.72 -7.52
CA THR A 76 -5.27 -6.07 -7.62
C THR A 76 -3.84 -6.16 -7.06
N GLY A 77 -3.09 -5.06 -7.01
CA GLY A 77 -1.77 -5.01 -6.38
C GLY A 77 -1.84 -5.11 -4.86
N GLY A 78 -2.73 -4.33 -4.24
CA GLY A 78 -2.99 -4.41 -2.80
C GLY A 78 -3.50 -5.78 -2.39
N VAL A 79 -4.46 -6.34 -3.13
CA VAL A 79 -4.98 -7.70 -2.88
C VAL A 79 -3.88 -8.76 -2.95
N GLN A 80 -2.95 -8.66 -3.91
CA GLN A 80 -1.83 -9.60 -4.00
C GLN A 80 -0.85 -9.48 -2.82
N ILE A 81 -0.59 -8.26 -2.35
CA ILE A 81 0.24 -8.03 -1.15
C ILE A 81 -0.44 -8.63 0.07
N THR A 82 -1.71 -8.27 0.32
CA THR A 82 -2.49 -8.78 1.46
C THR A 82 -2.54 -10.31 1.44
N ALA A 83 -2.84 -10.93 0.30
CA ALA A 83 -2.82 -12.39 0.13
C ALA A 83 -1.47 -13.05 0.41
N ALA A 84 -0.37 -12.33 0.23
CA ALA A 84 0.97 -12.84 0.51
C ALA A 84 1.40 -12.68 1.97
N ILE A 85 0.82 -11.75 2.72
CA ILE A 85 1.23 -11.45 4.10
C ILE A 85 0.22 -11.92 5.15
N ILE A 86 -1.06 -11.98 4.84
CA ILE A 86 -2.11 -12.34 5.79
C ILE A 86 -1.92 -13.77 6.30
N GLY A 87 -2.02 -13.93 7.62
CA GLY A 87 -2.03 -15.19 8.34
C GLY A 87 -3.35 -15.40 9.09
N GLN A 88 -3.48 -16.58 9.70
CA GLN A 88 -4.67 -16.96 10.47
C GLN A 88 -4.99 -16.07 11.69
N PRO A 89 -4.01 -15.54 12.45
CA PRO A 89 -4.33 -14.69 13.61
C PRO A 89 -4.62 -13.24 13.22
N ASP A 90 -4.41 -12.86 11.96
CA ASP A 90 -4.59 -11.47 11.53
C ASP A 90 -6.05 -11.05 11.53
N THR A 91 -6.26 -9.76 11.82
CA THR A 91 -7.55 -9.10 11.68
C THR A 91 -7.43 -8.05 10.58
N LEU A 92 -8.21 -8.24 9.51
CA LEU A 92 -8.18 -7.43 8.30
C LEU A 92 -9.25 -6.34 8.33
N LYS A 93 -8.83 -5.07 8.22
CA LYS A 93 -9.70 -3.95 7.85
C LYS A 93 -9.50 -3.62 6.37
N VAL A 94 -10.58 -3.31 5.66
CA VAL A 94 -10.52 -2.91 4.25
C VAL A 94 -11.37 -1.68 4.04
N ILE A 95 -10.76 -0.61 3.53
CA ILE A 95 -11.43 0.67 3.25
C ILE A 95 -11.17 1.14 1.82
N ASP A 96 -12.14 1.84 1.25
CA ASP A 96 -12.03 2.57 -0.01
C ASP A 96 -12.74 3.91 0.19
N GLN A 97 -12.08 5.02 -0.18
CA GLN A 97 -12.50 6.38 0.19
C GLN A 97 -12.70 6.58 1.70
N GLY A 98 -11.96 5.87 2.54
CA GLY A 98 -12.04 5.99 4.01
C GLY A 98 -13.16 5.17 4.65
N ALA A 99 -14.06 4.59 3.86
CA ALA A 99 -15.21 3.85 4.34
C ALA A 99 -15.10 2.33 4.07
N ASP A 100 -15.55 1.55 5.05
CA ASP A 100 -15.54 0.08 5.00
C ASP A 100 -16.69 -0.51 4.16
N ASP A 101 -17.78 0.22 3.96
CA ASP A 101 -19.03 -0.23 3.33
C ASP A 101 -19.12 0.09 1.83
N THR A 102 -18.09 0.72 1.27
CA THR A 102 -17.98 0.94 -0.17
C THR A 102 -17.92 -0.38 -0.93
N THR A 103 -18.47 -0.38 -2.15
CA THR A 103 -18.65 -1.59 -2.97
C THR A 103 -17.37 -2.40 -3.16
N ASN A 104 -16.26 -1.71 -3.43
CA ASN A 104 -14.95 -2.34 -3.62
C ASN A 104 -14.35 -2.85 -2.29
N ALA A 105 -14.49 -2.10 -1.20
CA ALA A 105 -14.01 -2.53 0.12
C ALA A 105 -14.75 -3.79 0.61
N VAL A 106 -16.08 -3.80 0.49
CA VAL A 106 -16.92 -4.97 0.79
C VAL A 106 -16.50 -6.16 -0.08
N SER A 107 -16.34 -5.97 -1.39
CA SER A 107 -15.94 -7.05 -2.29
C SER A 107 -14.58 -7.67 -1.92
N ILE A 108 -13.58 -6.85 -1.59
CA ILE A 108 -12.25 -7.32 -1.18
C ILE A 108 -12.30 -8.00 0.19
N ARG A 109 -13.03 -7.43 1.15
CA ARG A 109 -13.18 -8.01 2.49
C ARG A 109 -13.87 -9.37 2.45
N GLU A 110 -14.98 -9.48 1.72
CA GLU A 110 -15.69 -10.75 1.53
C GLU A 110 -14.86 -11.78 0.76
N PHE A 111 -14.07 -11.34 -0.22
CA PHE A 111 -13.09 -12.20 -0.87
C PHE A 111 -12.13 -12.82 0.16
N PHE A 112 -11.50 -12.02 1.03
CA PHE A 112 -10.58 -12.54 2.05
C PHE A 112 -11.23 -13.40 3.13
N LYS A 113 -12.46 -13.08 3.55
CA LYS A 113 -13.27 -13.98 4.40
C LYS A 113 -13.46 -15.34 3.74
N PHE A 114 -13.76 -15.36 2.44
CA PHE A 114 -14.01 -16.59 1.70
C PHE A 114 -12.74 -17.43 1.45
N ILE A 115 -11.63 -16.80 1.02
CA ILE A 115 -10.40 -17.50 0.61
C ILE A 115 -9.35 -17.70 1.71
N ALA A 116 -9.44 -16.95 2.81
CA ALA A 116 -8.48 -16.99 3.91
C ALA A 116 -9.14 -17.14 5.29
N SER A 117 -10.47 -17.21 5.38
CA SER A 117 -11.20 -17.23 6.65
C SER A 117 -10.71 -16.13 7.60
N ALA A 118 -10.36 -14.97 7.03
CA ALA A 118 -9.76 -13.86 7.75
C ALA A 118 -10.75 -13.31 8.79
N ASN A 119 -10.26 -13.02 10.00
CA ASN A 119 -11.00 -12.15 10.91
C ASN A 119 -11.05 -10.75 10.30
N THR A 120 -12.15 -10.05 10.47
CA THR A 120 -12.31 -8.70 9.92
C THR A 120 -12.89 -7.76 10.95
N THR A 121 -12.46 -6.51 10.92
CA THR A 121 -12.97 -5.44 11.77
C THR A 121 -13.21 -4.18 10.93
N GLU A 122 -14.09 -3.32 11.42
CA GLU A 122 -14.23 -1.94 10.94
C GLU A 122 -13.39 -0.98 11.81
N LYS A 123 -12.85 -1.44 12.95
CA LYS A 123 -12.08 -0.60 13.87
C LYS A 123 -10.60 -0.57 13.51
N THR A 124 -10.08 0.63 13.29
CA THR A 124 -8.67 0.85 12.92
C THR A 124 -7.71 0.33 13.99
N THR A 125 -8.07 0.47 15.27
CA THR A 125 -7.26 0.03 16.42
C THR A 125 -7.20 -1.48 16.62
N GLU A 126 -8.14 -2.23 16.04
CA GLU A 126 -8.21 -3.69 16.17
C GLU A 126 -7.59 -4.43 14.96
N ALA A 127 -7.28 -3.71 13.89
CA ALA A 127 -6.74 -4.30 12.67
C ALA A 127 -5.23 -4.57 12.79
N SER A 128 -4.77 -5.75 12.37
CA SER A 128 -3.33 -6.01 12.15
C SER A 128 -2.91 -5.63 10.74
N ILE A 129 -3.82 -5.78 9.76
CA ILE A 129 -3.61 -5.38 8.37
C ILE A 129 -4.77 -4.48 7.94
N ILE A 130 -4.44 -3.32 7.38
CA ILE A 130 -5.40 -2.37 6.82
C ILE A 130 -5.14 -2.28 5.32
N GLN A 131 -6.03 -2.77 4.49
CA GLN A 131 -5.95 -2.56 3.04
C GLN A 131 -6.78 -1.34 2.65
N THR A 132 -6.12 -0.33 2.10
CA THR A 132 -6.75 0.96 1.80
C THR A 132 -6.70 1.34 0.32
N ARG A 133 -7.73 2.05 -0.13
CA ARG A 133 -7.73 2.83 -1.35
C ARG A 133 -8.08 4.29 -1.02
N HIS A 134 -7.14 5.18 -1.33
CA HIS A 134 -7.25 6.64 -1.30
C HIS A 134 -7.32 7.32 0.08
N ARG A 135 -7.20 6.60 1.20
CA ARG A 135 -7.17 7.24 2.53
C ARG A 135 -6.14 6.62 3.46
N ILE A 136 -5.62 7.41 4.38
CA ILE A 136 -5.00 6.93 5.61
C ILE A 136 -6.01 7.19 6.73
N PRO A 137 -6.30 6.21 7.61
CA PRO A 137 -7.18 6.43 8.76
C PRO A 137 -6.81 7.69 9.55
N GLU A 138 -7.80 8.29 10.21
CA GLU A 138 -7.58 9.46 11.08
C GLU A 138 -6.92 9.05 12.41
N VAL A 139 -7.18 7.81 12.85
CA VAL A 139 -6.53 7.22 14.02
C VAL A 139 -5.06 6.91 13.71
N ASP A 140 -4.16 7.34 14.59
CA ASP A 140 -2.73 7.05 14.50
C ASP A 140 -2.46 5.54 14.52
N LEU A 141 -1.77 5.06 13.48
CA LEU A 141 -1.40 3.65 13.38
C LEU A 141 -0.24 3.30 14.31
N GLN A 142 -0.33 2.11 14.90
CA GLN A 142 0.58 1.61 15.93
C GLN A 142 1.63 0.66 15.35
N GLU A 143 2.59 0.28 16.20
CA GLU A 143 3.54 -0.79 15.89
C GLU A 143 2.80 -2.10 15.54
N ASP A 144 3.46 -2.95 14.75
CA ASP A 144 2.94 -4.22 14.23
C ASP A 144 1.72 -4.14 13.28
N GLN A 145 1.11 -2.96 13.10
CA GLN A 145 0.13 -2.74 12.03
C GLN A 145 0.81 -2.62 10.66
N ILE A 146 0.12 -3.10 9.62
CA ILE A 146 0.56 -3.00 8.23
C ILE A 146 -0.52 -2.32 7.39
N LEU A 147 -0.18 -1.18 6.79
CA LEU A 147 -1.05 -0.44 5.88
C LEU A 147 -0.70 -0.77 4.42
N VAL A 148 -1.65 -1.36 3.68
CA VAL A 148 -1.49 -1.81 2.30
C VAL A 148 -2.28 -0.92 1.34
N TYR A 149 -1.58 -0.09 0.59
CA TYR A 149 -2.14 0.86 -0.37
C TYR A 149 -2.40 0.24 -1.75
N GLN A 150 -3.58 0.51 -2.29
CA GLN A 150 -3.93 0.23 -3.68
C GLN A 150 -3.43 1.35 -4.59
N VAL A 151 -2.57 1.01 -5.55
CA VAL A 151 -1.89 2.00 -6.40
C VAL A 151 -2.26 1.80 -7.87
N PRO A 152 -2.87 2.79 -8.54
CA PRO A 152 -3.13 2.73 -9.98
C PRO A 152 -1.90 3.06 -10.82
N ILE A 153 -1.13 4.08 -10.40
CA ILE A 153 0.08 4.57 -11.07
C ILE A 153 1.18 4.69 -10.00
N PRO A 154 2.23 3.85 -10.03
CA PRO A 154 3.29 3.86 -9.03
C PRO A 154 4.38 4.91 -9.29
N GLU A 155 4.46 5.40 -10.53
CA GLU A 155 5.54 6.26 -11.01
C GLU A 155 5.14 7.74 -10.81
N PRO A 156 5.74 8.46 -9.84
CA PRO A 156 5.40 9.86 -9.60
C PRO A 156 5.73 10.78 -10.79
N LEU A 157 6.67 10.40 -11.65
CA LEU A 157 7.05 11.19 -12.84
C LEU A 157 6.16 10.91 -14.06
N ARG A 158 5.17 10.00 -13.97
CA ARG A 158 4.45 9.45 -15.14
C ARG A 158 3.75 10.51 -15.99
N PHE A 159 3.21 11.55 -15.36
CA PHE A 159 2.52 12.64 -16.06
C PHE A 159 3.45 13.66 -16.70
N ILE A 160 4.74 13.61 -16.36
CA ILE A 160 5.79 14.46 -16.93
C ILE A 160 6.52 13.68 -18.02
N GLU A 161 6.93 12.44 -17.73
CA GLU A 161 7.58 11.52 -18.65
C GLU A 161 6.81 10.18 -18.69
N PRO A 162 6.06 9.90 -19.77
CA PRO A 162 5.24 8.69 -19.86
C PRO A 162 6.05 7.40 -20.02
N ARG A 163 7.33 7.46 -20.43
CA ARG A 163 8.15 6.27 -20.73
C ARG A 163 8.89 5.75 -19.51
N GLU A 164 8.57 4.52 -19.12
CA GLU A 164 9.28 3.80 -18.05
C GLU A 164 10.79 3.66 -18.28
N THR A 165 11.23 3.58 -19.55
CA THR A 165 12.65 3.48 -19.89
C THR A 165 13.43 4.74 -19.49
N GLU A 166 12.76 5.89 -19.44
CA GLU A 166 13.36 7.16 -19.04
C GLU A 166 13.19 7.40 -17.54
N THR A 167 11.98 7.25 -16.99
CA THR A 167 11.74 7.47 -15.54
C THR A 167 12.62 6.57 -14.67
N ARG A 168 12.87 5.32 -15.09
CA ARG A 168 13.80 4.44 -14.37
C ARG A 168 15.24 4.96 -14.31
N LYS A 169 15.70 5.66 -15.36
CA LYS A 169 17.04 6.27 -15.39
C LYS A 169 17.07 7.48 -14.48
N MET A 170 16.02 8.29 -14.50
CA MET A 170 15.88 9.45 -13.62
C MET A 170 15.91 9.02 -12.15
N HIS A 171 15.19 7.95 -11.78
CA HIS A 171 15.28 7.34 -10.44
C HIS A 171 16.67 6.79 -10.11
N ALA A 172 17.37 6.20 -11.07
CA ALA A 172 18.73 5.69 -10.86
C ALA A 172 19.73 6.84 -10.60
N LEU A 173 19.61 7.94 -11.33
CA LEU A 173 20.51 9.09 -11.30
C LEU A 173 20.06 10.22 -10.34
N GLN A 174 18.92 10.06 -9.68
CA GLN A 174 18.31 11.07 -8.80
C GLN A 174 17.97 12.40 -9.53
N GLU A 175 17.56 12.30 -10.79
CA GLU A 175 17.20 13.45 -11.64
C GLU A 175 15.75 13.90 -11.40
N TYR A 176 15.47 14.44 -10.21
CA TYR A 176 14.11 14.88 -9.82
C TYR A 176 13.84 16.37 -10.05
N GLY A 177 14.74 17.08 -10.72
CA GLY A 177 14.57 18.50 -11.01
C GLY A 177 13.27 18.79 -11.77
N ILE A 178 12.86 17.90 -12.68
CA ILE A 178 11.64 18.08 -13.48
C ILE A 178 10.35 18.12 -12.64
N MET A 179 10.34 17.42 -11.50
CA MET A 179 9.19 17.47 -10.60
C MET A 179 9.07 18.84 -9.93
N HIS A 180 10.19 19.45 -9.55
CA HIS A 180 10.18 20.82 -9.00
C HIS A 180 9.75 21.81 -10.07
N VAL A 181 10.19 21.67 -11.32
CA VAL A 181 9.71 22.51 -12.44
C VAL A 181 8.19 22.42 -12.57
N LYS A 182 7.62 21.21 -12.57
CA LYS A 182 6.17 21.01 -12.64
C LYS A 182 5.42 21.71 -11.50
N LEU A 183 5.90 21.57 -10.26
CA LEU A 183 5.26 22.21 -9.11
C LEU A 183 5.33 23.73 -9.19
N TYR A 184 6.45 24.28 -9.68
CA TYR A 184 6.61 25.72 -9.85
C TYR A 184 5.77 26.27 -11.02
N GLU A 185 5.55 25.49 -12.08
CA GLU A 185 4.64 25.85 -13.17
C GLU A 185 3.19 26.01 -12.68
N ASP A 186 2.75 25.16 -11.74
CA ASP A 186 1.43 25.33 -11.11
C ASP A 186 1.35 26.65 -10.34
N ILE A 187 2.36 26.95 -9.52
CA ILE A 187 2.44 28.19 -8.75
C ILE A 187 2.41 29.41 -9.68
N ALA A 188 3.22 29.41 -10.75
CA ALA A 188 3.27 30.50 -11.70
C ALA A 188 1.93 30.71 -12.44
N ARG A 189 1.16 29.65 -12.66
CA ARG A 189 -0.10 29.69 -13.42
C ARG A 189 -1.33 29.98 -12.55
N PHE A 190 -1.37 29.43 -11.34
CA PHE A 190 -2.56 29.41 -10.48
C PHE A 190 -2.34 30.09 -9.11
N GLY A 191 -1.12 30.50 -8.80
CA GLY A 191 -0.73 31.06 -7.50
C GLY A 191 -0.60 30.03 -6.38
N HIS A 192 -0.83 28.75 -6.67
CA HIS A 192 -0.73 27.64 -5.73
C HIS A 192 -0.45 26.33 -6.49
N ILE A 193 0.00 25.30 -5.79
CA ILE A 193 0.22 23.97 -6.37
C ILE A 193 -1.13 23.28 -6.61
N SER A 194 -1.40 22.88 -7.85
CA SER A 194 -2.69 22.32 -8.28
C SER A 194 -2.90 20.84 -7.90
N THR A 195 -1.83 20.15 -7.52
CA THR A 195 -1.87 18.73 -7.13
C THR A 195 -2.60 18.57 -5.79
N ALA A 196 -3.83 18.04 -5.82
CA ALA A 196 -4.67 17.86 -4.63
C ALA A 196 -4.55 16.47 -3.97
N TYR A 197 -4.15 15.45 -4.73
CA TYR A 197 -3.99 14.05 -4.31
C TYR A 197 -2.80 13.42 -5.06
N ALA A 198 -2.35 12.23 -4.62
CA ALA A 198 -1.14 11.59 -5.13
C ALA A 198 0.07 12.53 -5.13
N TYR A 199 0.15 13.38 -4.09
CA TYR A 199 1.13 14.45 -4.02
C TYR A 199 2.52 13.87 -3.75
N PRO A 200 3.54 14.16 -4.59
CA PRO A 200 4.83 13.50 -4.51
C PRO A 200 5.53 13.76 -3.17
N VAL A 201 6.13 12.71 -2.60
CA VAL A 201 6.91 12.76 -1.36
C VAL A 201 8.34 12.31 -1.59
N ARG A 202 9.29 12.87 -0.84
CA ARG A 202 10.66 12.40 -0.70
C ARG A 202 10.73 11.44 0.48
N VAL A 203 11.09 10.19 0.22
CA VAL A 203 11.22 9.13 1.22
C VAL A 203 12.69 8.92 1.55
N ASN A 204 13.00 8.90 2.85
CA ASN A 204 14.33 8.69 3.39
C ASN A 204 15.41 9.54 2.70
N ASP A 205 15.09 10.82 2.47
CA ASP A 205 15.95 11.81 1.83
C ASP A 205 16.48 11.45 0.43
N ARG A 206 15.87 10.46 -0.25
CA ARG A 206 16.40 9.94 -1.52
C ARG A 206 15.35 9.77 -2.60
N TYR A 207 14.45 8.79 -2.49
CA TYR A 207 13.51 8.50 -3.57
C TYR A 207 12.34 9.48 -3.56
N ILE A 208 11.97 10.00 -4.73
CA ILE A 208 10.64 10.57 -4.91
C ILE A 208 9.66 9.42 -5.15
N MET A 209 8.56 9.43 -4.40
CA MET A 209 7.55 8.38 -4.40
C MET A 209 6.17 9.01 -4.59
N GLY A 210 5.29 8.34 -5.33
CA GLY A 210 3.87 8.64 -5.33
C GLY A 210 3.19 7.93 -4.17
N PRO A 211 2.52 8.61 -3.23
CA PRO A 211 1.96 8.00 -2.01
C PRO A 211 0.61 7.29 -2.25
N SER A 212 0.40 6.73 -3.45
CA SER A 212 -0.94 6.36 -3.97
C SER A 212 -1.90 7.58 -4.06
N PRO A 213 -3.13 7.44 -4.58
CA PRO A 213 -4.08 8.55 -4.69
C PRO A 213 -4.73 8.95 -3.36
N ILE A 214 -3.96 9.02 -2.28
CA ILE A 214 -4.41 9.68 -1.06
C ILE A 214 -4.48 11.20 -1.26
N PRO A 215 -5.41 11.91 -0.61
CA PRO A 215 -5.39 13.37 -0.61
C PRO A 215 -4.08 13.87 0.01
N LYS A 216 -3.60 15.04 -0.43
CA LYS A 216 -2.40 15.65 0.19
C LYS A 216 -2.59 15.88 1.70
N PHE A 217 -3.83 16.02 2.17
CA PHE A 217 -4.20 15.98 3.59
C PHE A 217 -3.59 14.81 4.37
N ASP A 218 -3.53 13.62 3.76
CA ASP A 218 -3.03 12.42 4.43
C ASP A 218 -1.49 12.29 4.37
N ASN A 219 -0.78 13.03 3.50
CA ASN A 219 0.67 12.93 3.37
C ASN A 219 1.45 13.10 4.69
N PRO A 220 1.13 14.08 5.57
CA PRO A 220 1.82 14.26 6.84
C PRO A 220 1.77 13.02 7.75
N LYS A 221 0.71 12.22 7.68
CA LYS A 221 0.56 10.99 8.48
C LYS A 221 1.59 9.92 8.12
N MET A 222 2.18 9.99 6.92
CA MET A 222 3.18 9.02 6.47
C MET A 222 4.55 9.23 7.13
N ASP A 223 4.85 10.45 7.59
CA ASP A 223 6.15 10.78 8.18
C ASP A 223 6.29 10.14 9.55
N ASN A 224 7.38 9.40 9.75
CA ASN A 224 7.70 8.75 11.03
C ASN A 224 6.58 7.87 11.62
N MET A 225 5.67 7.35 10.78
CA MET A 225 4.59 6.44 11.17
C MET A 225 5.17 5.15 11.81
N ALA A 226 4.54 4.66 12.88
CA ALA A 226 4.95 3.43 13.56
C ALA A 226 4.62 2.14 12.76
N ALA A 227 3.57 2.19 11.94
CA ALA A 227 3.14 1.08 11.09
C ALA A 227 3.98 0.95 9.80
N LEU A 228 4.05 -0.29 9.28
CA LEU A 228 4.68 -0.57 7.99
C LEU A 228 3.73 -0.20 6.84
N GLN A 229 4.22 0.58 5.88
CA GLN A 229 3.45 1.01 4.71
C GLN A 229 3.89 0.26 3.45
N LEU A 230 2.97 -0.46 2.81
CA LEU A 230 3.20 -1.28 1.62
C LEU A 230 2.32 -0.82 0.46
N PHE A 231 2.90 -0.66 -0.72
CA PHE A 231 2.20 -0.09 -1.87
C PHE A 231 2.18 -1.07 -3.03
N GLY A 232 0.99 -1.39 -3.54
CA GLY A 232 0.79 -2.41 -4.58
C GLY A 232 0.16 -1.88 -5.86
N ALA A 233 0.94 -1.83 -6.93
CA ALA A 233 0.47 -1.51 -8.28
C ALA A 233 0.42 -2.77 -9.16
N GLY A 234 -0.73 -3.44 -9.16
CA GLY A 234 -0.90 -4.74 -9.84
C GLY A 234 -0.80 -4.67 -11.37
N ARG A 235 -1.47 -3.68 -11.97
CA ARG A 235 -1.46 -3.46 -13.44
C ARG A 235 -0.07 -3.06 -13.94
N GLU A 236 0.60 -2.18 -13.21
CA GLU A 236 1.94 -1.65 -13.55
C GLU A 236 3.08 -2.55 -13.04
N LYS A 237 2.75 -3.64 -12.33
CA LYS A 237 3.69 -4.64 -11.83
C LYS A 237 4.79 -4.03 -10.95
N ARG A 238 4.41 -3.17 -10.00
CA ARG A 238 5.33 -2.57 -9.01
C ARG A 238 4.86 -2.78 -7.57
N ILE A 239 5.82 -2.98 -6.67
CA ILE A 239 5.66 -2.98 -5.22
C ILE A 239 6.70 -2.03 -4.64
N TYR A 240 6.32 -1.21 -3.67
CA TYR A 240 7.23 -0.36 -2.93
C TYR A 240 6.78 -0.23 -1.47
N ALA A 241 7.62 0.33 -0.62
CA ALA A 241 7.35 0.39 0.81
C ALA A 241 7.97 1.63 1.45
N VAL A 242 7.40 2.01 2.59
CA VAL A 242 7.99 2.92 3.58
C VAL A 242 8.04 2.14 4.90
N PRO A 243 9.25 1.81 5.42
CA PRO A 243 9.39 1.17 6.73
C PRO A 243 8.86 2.06 7.86
N PRO A 244 8.54 1.47 9.03
CA PRO A 244 8.28 2.23 10.25
C PRO A 244 9.35 3.28 10.53
N TYR A 245 8.94 4.41 11.13
CA TYR A 245 9.83 5.49 11.57
C TYR A 245 10.75 6.01 10.45
N THR A 246 10.26 6.01 9.22
CA THR A 246 10.98 6.55 8.06
C THR A 246 10.51 7.97 7.77
N LYS A 247 11.47 8.86 7.52
CA LYS A 247 11.21 10.23 7.10
C LYS A 247 10.51 10.28 5.74
N VAL A 248 9.36 10.95 5.66
CA VAL A 248 8.57 11.18 4.45
C VAL A 248 8.18 12.65 4.39
N GLN A 249 8.66 13.36 3.39
CA GLN A 249 8.40 14.80 3.25
C GLN A 249 7.73 15.09 1.91
N SER A 250 6.57 15.75 1.93
CA SER A 250 5.97 16.32 0.73
C SER A 250 6.93 17.31 0.06
N LEU A 251 6.95 17.32 -1.28
CA LEU A 251 7.77 18.26 -2.03
C LEU A 251 7.17 19.65 -1.97
N ASP A 252 7.94 20.64 -1.57
CA ASP A 252 7.51 22.04 -1.51
C ASP A 252 8.68 22.98 -1.82
N PHE A 253 8.47 24.28 -1.62
CA PHE A 253 9.49 25.31 -1.73
C PHE A 253 9.52 26.15 -0.45
N GLU A 254 10.66 26.76 -0.14
CA GLU A 254 10.79 27.64 1.04
C GLU A 254 9.79 28.80 1.04
N ASP A 255 9.47 29.33 -0.16
CA ASP A 255 8.52 30.41 -0.36
C ASP A 255 7.08 29.94 -0.59
N HIS A 256 6.86 28.64 -0.81
CA HIS A 256 5.56 28.00 -1.01
C HIS A 256 5.51 26.67 -0.25
N PRO A 257 5.33 26.71 1.09
CA PRO A 257 5.35 25.53 1.92
C PRO A 257 4.16 24.60 1.63
N PHE A 258 4.30 23.33 1.98
CA PHE A 258 3.22 22.37 1.83
C PHE A 258 1.99 22.72 2.68
N GLU A 259 0.81 22.73 2.05
CA GLU A 259 -0.47 23.00 2.71
C GLU A 259 -1.46 21.86 2.47
N ILE A 260 -2.22 21.50 3.50
CA ILE A 260 -3.31 20.51 3.46
C ILE A 260 -4.66 21.16 3.13
N GLN A 261 -5.64 20.33 2.73
CA GLN A 261 -7.03 20.77 2.60
C GLN A 261 -7.60 21.26 3.94
N LYS A 262 -8.52 22.22 3.86
CA LYS A 262 -9.29 22.76 4.99
C LYS A 262 -10.73 22.97 4.54
N TRP A 263 -11.65 22.86 5.49
CA TRP A 263 -13.07 23.15 5.31
C TRP A 263 -13.48 24.19 6.33
N ASP A 264 -14.43 25.05 5.97
CA ASP A 264 -15.04 26.00 6.91
C ASP A 264 -16.07 25.31 7.82
N GLU A 265 -16.66 24.22 7.36
CA GLU A 265 -17.68 23.46 8.08
C GLU A 265 -17.07 22.25 8.82
N PRO A 266 -17.54 21.93 10.03
CA PRO A 266 -17.25 20.65 10.67
C PRO A 266 -18.01 19.51 9.99
N CYS A 267 -17.65 18.27 10.31
CA CYS A 267 -18.47 17.11 9.99
C CYS A 267 -19.89 17.27 10.56
N ALA A 268 -20.90 17.19 9.69
CA ALA A 268 -22.31 17.34 10.07
C ALA A 268 -22.85 16.21 10.96
N ILE A 269 -22.11 15.10 11.13
CA ILE A 269 -22.51 13.94 11.95
C ILE A 269 -21.87 13.98 13.33
N CYS A 270 -20.53 14.00 13.40
CA CYS A 270 -19.80 13.92 14.67
C CYS A 270 -19.24 15.26 15.15
N GLY A 271 -19.27 16.31 14.34
CA GLY A 271 -18.78 17.65 14.68
C GLY A 271 -17.26 17.85 14.57
N SER A 272 -16.49 16.86 14.10
CA SER A 272 -15.03 17.00 13.93
C SER A 272 -14.66 18.10 12.93
N THR A 273 -13.62 18.86 13.25
CA THR A 273 -13.02 19.91 12.41
C THR A 273 -11.62 19.54 11.90
N ASP A 274 -11.13 18.34 12.23
CA ASP A 274 -9.74 17.91 12.05
C ASP A 274 -9.58 16.68 11.15
N THR A 275 -10.66 16.27 10.47
CA THR A 275 -10.68 15.14 9.52
C THR A 275 -10.78 15.57 8.07
N PHE A 276 -10.44 14.66 7.17
CA PHE A 276 -10.80 14.81 5.77
C PHE A 276 -12.32 14.66 5.59
N LEU A 277 -12.96 15.63 4.92
CA LEU A 277 -14.41 15.62 4.72
C LEU A 277 -14.79 15.30 3.26
N ASP A 278 -15.78 14.44 3.12
CA ASP A 278 -16.50 14.19 1.87
C ASP A 278 -17.65 15.19 1.74
N GLU A 279 -17.82 15.74 0.55
CA GLU A 279 -18.96 16.58 0.18
C GLU A 279 -20.09 15.70 -0.37
N VAL A 280 -21.25 15.72 0.29
CA VAL A 280 -22.45 15.01 -0.14
C VAL A 280 -23.47 16.03 -0.64
N VAL A 281 -23.81 15.96 -1.93
CA VAL A 281 -24.86 16.78 -2.54
C VAL A 281 -26.22 16.24 -2.11
N MET A 282 -27.04 17.10 -1.51
CA MET A 282 -28.28 16.73 -0.83
C MET A 282 -29.53 16.97 -1.66
N ASP A 283 -29.50 17.94 -2.57
CA ASP A 283 -30.60 18.24 -3.48
C ASP A 283 -30.12 18.83 -4.83
N ASP A 284 -31.07 18.97 -5.76
CA ASP A 284 -30.85 19.61 -7.07
C ASP A 284 -30.80 21.15 -7.00
N GLN A 285 -30.96 21.74 -5.81
CA GLN A 285 -30.95 23.19 -5.56
C GLN A 285 -29.60 23.68 -5.02
N GLY A 286 -28.61 22.78 -4.89
CA GLY A 286 -27.24 23.09 -4.51
C GLY A 286 -26.96 22.97 -3.01
N SER A 287 -27.85 22.38 -2.22
CA SER A 287 -27.50 22.06 -0.82
C SER A 287 -26.52 20.90 -0.77
N HIS A 288 -25.55 21.01 0.13
CA HIS A 288 -24.53 20.01 0.38
C HIS A 288 -24.29 19.88 1.88
N MET A 289 -23.67 18.77 2.27
CA MET A 289 -23.20 18.54 3.63
C MET A 289 -21.80 17.95 3.60
N PHE A 290 -20.97 18.34 4.57
CA PHE A 290 -19.64 17.78 4.75
C PHE A 290 -19.66 16.74 5.88
N VAL A 291 -19.10 15.57 5.61
CA VAL A 291 -19.02 14.46 6.59
C VAL A 291 -17.64 13.83 6.57
N CYS A 292 -17.21 13.28 7.70
CA CYS A 292 -15.95 12.54 7.77
C CYS A 292 -15.92 11.43 6.71
N SER A 293 -14.85 11.42 5.92
CA SER A 293 -14.57 10.35 4.97
C SER A 293 -14.15 9.06 5.68
N ASP A 294 -13.48 9.17 6.83
CA ASP A 294 -13.21 8.01 7.71
C ASP A 294 -14.45 7.70 8.57
N THR A 295 -15.19 6.66 8.18
CA THR A 295 -16.46 6.29 8.83
C THR A 295 -16.28 5.62 10.18
N ASP A 296 -15.14 4.97 10.42
CA ASP A 296 -14.80 4.35 11.69
C ASP A 296 -14.56 5.46 12.73
N TYR A 297 -13.66 6.39 12.41
CA TYR A 297 -13.40 7.56 13.24
C TYR A 297 -14.67 8.38 13.52
N CYS A 298 -15.51 8.60 12.50
CA CYS A 298 -16.75 9.36 12.66
C CYS A 298 -17.68 8.73 13.69
N ARG A 299 -17.81 7.40 13.67
CA ARG A 299 -18.66 6.64 14.60
C ARG A 299 -18.11 6.70 16.01
N ASP A 300 -16.81 6.46 16.19
CA ASP A 300 -16.14 6.54 17.49
C ASP A 300 -16.29 7.95 18.09
N GLN A 301 -16.17 9.01 17.29
CA GLN A 301 -16.38 10.38 17.77
C GLN A 301 -17.83 10.66 18.14
N GLN A 302 -18.79 10.12 17.39
CA GLN A 302 -20.20 10.26 17.73
C GLN A 302 -20.53 9.55 19.05
N GLU A 303 -19.98 8.37 19.29
CA GLU A 303 -20.18 7.61 20.54
C GLU A 303 -19.53 8.31 21.76
N ASN A 304 -18.40 8.99 21.57
CA ASN A 304 -17.69 9.71 22.65
C ASN A 304 -18.25 11.11 22.95
N ASN A 305 -18.98 11.72 22.01
CA ASN A 305 -19.61 13.04 22.19
C ASN A 305 -21.00 12.99 22.84
N VAL A 306 -21.51 11.80 23.18
CA VAL A 306 -22.78 11.56 23.91
C VAL A 306 -22.51 11.41 25.41
#